data_AF-A0A6I7MWY4-F1
#
_entry.id   AF-A0A6I7MWY4-F1
#
_cell.length_a   1.000
_cell.length_b   1.000
_cell.length_c   1.000
_cell.angle_alpha   90.00
_cell.angle_beta   90.00
_cell.angle_gamma   90.00
#
_symmetry.space_group_name_H-M   'P 1'
#
loop_
_entity.id
_entity.type
_entity.pdbx_description
1 polymer ?
#
loop_
_entity_poly.entity_id
_entity_poly.type
_entity_poly.pdbx_seq_one_letter_code
_entity_poly.pdbx_strand_id
1 'polypeptide(L)'
;MEKAIYFKLSKAAIVSVILVLACANEDEQPVVSELEKARMEYEEMKANHAFVELAFPEDDPGPPFYARIAVLGPDKLIMESNGTIVIPMMREVQCIDPEFNLLDLYHVPNGFFCPLTLSGRGLIEPNAPMGTFPAIAYGTGSNMPVWFVDSAPLLNAISDGILTLPELEALNPRKGIASRYEEYNKPRTEEDYLLVIESEGSILGTNQRFAYKVISRTKARQDVELKFW
;
A
#
# COMPACT_ATOMS: atom_id res chain seq x y z
N MET A 1 -20.51 77.82 53.16
CA MET A 1 -19.85 77.74 51.85
C MET A 1 -20.13 76.37 51.27
N GLU A 2 -21.04 76.32 50.31
CA GLU A 2 -21.45 75.12 49.58
C GLU A 2 -20.29 74.50 48.80
N LYS A 3 -20.23 73.17 48.80
CA LYS A 3 -20.16 72.38 47.56
C LYS A 3 -20.47 70.92 47.86
N ALA A 4 -21.59 70.48 47.30
CA ALA A 4 -22.00 69.09 47.18
C ALA A 4 -21.11 68.35 46.17
N ILE A 5 -20.81 67.08 46.42
CA ILE A 5 -20.51 66.11 45.36
C ILE A 5 -21.23 64.79 45.68
N TYR A 6 -21.83 64.27 44.61
CA TYR A 6 -22.94 63.34 44.55
C TYR A 6 -22.57 61.87 44.79
N PHE A 7 -23.55 61.19 45.39
CA PHE A 7 -23.82 59.77 45.35
C PHE A 7 -23.79 59.19 43.92
N LYS A 8 -23.16 58.03 43.74
CA LYS A 8 -23.59 57.04 42.73
C LYS A 8 -23.74 55.67 43.40
N LEU A 9 -25.01 55.32 43.64
CA LEU A 9 -25.48 53.96 43.89
C LEU A 9 -25.26 53.13 42.63
N SER A 10 -24.54 52.00 42.74
CA SER A 10 -24.66 50.90 41.79
C SER A 10 -25.11 49.64 42.51
N LYS A 11 -26.34 49.28 42.14
CA LYS A 11 -27.14 48.09 42.38
C LYS A 11 -26.37 46.78 42.61
N ALA A 12 -26.81 46.06 43.64
CA ALA A 12 -26.64 44.62 43.79
C ALA A 12 -27.60 43.86 42.86
N ALA A 13 -27.14 42.74 42.29
CA ALA A 13 -27.89 41.51 41.91
C ALA A 13 -26.85 40.50 41.37
N ILE A 14 -26.48 39.43 42.10
CA ILE A 14 -27.15 38.11 42.23
C ILE A 14 -27.02 37.23 40.97
N VAL A 15 -26.35 36.07 41.15
CA VAL A 15 -26.47 34.78 40.42
C VAL A 15 -25.80 34.76 39.03
N SER A 16 -25.03 33.76 38.60
CA SER A 16 -24.95 32.34 38.94
C SER A 16 -23.53 31.82 38.70
N VAL A 17 -23.02 30.97 39.59
CA VAL A 17 -21.84 30.16 39.32
C VAL A 17 -22.26 29.03 38.37
N ILE A 18 -21.91 29.13 37.09
CA ILE A 18 -21.90 27.97 36.19
C ILE A 18 -20.47 27.43 36.25
N LEU A 19 -20.25 26.46 37.14
CA LEU A 19 -19.13 25.54 37.07
C LEU A 19 -19.35 24.66 35.84
N VAL A 20 -18.73 25.01 34.71
CA VAL A 20 -18.58 24.06 33.60
C VAL A 20 -17.53 23.05 34.04
N LEU A 21 -18.02 21.91 34.53
CA LEU A 21 -17.27 20.65 34.58
C LEU A 21 -16.95 20.26 33.12
N ALA A 22 -15.84 20.76 32.60
CA ALA A 22 -15.22 20.22 31.39
C ALA A 22 -14.44 18.96 31.79
N CYS A 23 -15.14 17.84 31.86
CA CYS A 23 -14.54 16.52 31.83
C CYS A 23 -14.88 15.87 30.48
N ALA A 24 -13.85 15.29 29.87
CA ALA A 24 -13.88 14.39 28.71
C ALA A 24 -14.30 15.02 27.37
N ASN A 25 -13.29 15.34 26.56
CA ASN A 25 -12.86 14.39 25.55
C ASN A 25 -11.36 14.60 25.36
N GLU A 26 -10.57 13.57 25.67
CA GLU A 26 -9.22 13.48 25.11
C GLU A 26 -9.38 13.50 23.59
N ASP A 27 -8.61 14.35 22.93
CA ASP A 27 -8.57 14.48 21.49
C ASP A 27 -8.28 13.10 20.86
N GLU A 28 -9.31 12.36 20.45
CA GLU A 28 -9.19 11.34 19.42
C GLU A 28 -8.84 12.08 18.13
N GLN A 29 -7.55 12.34 17.94
CA GLN A 29 -7.04 12.70 16.63
C GLN A 29 -7.51 11.61 15.65
N PRO A 30 -8.13 11.97 14.52
CA PRO A 30 -8.57 10.98 13.55
C PRO A 30 -7.36 10.13 13.16
N VAL A 31 -7.44 8.83 13.41
CA VAL A 31 -6.37 7.89 13.07
C VAL A 31 -6.29 7.82 11.55
N VAL A 32 -5.37 8.60 10.97
CA VAL A 32 -5.08 8.62 9.54
C VAL A 32 -4.57 7.24 9.12
N SER A 33 -5.14 6.65 8.06
CA SER A 33 -4.70 5.34 7.57
C SER A 33 -3.27 5.39 7.04
N GLU A 34 -2.57 4.25 7.00
CA GLU A 34 -1.21 4.20 6.45
C GLU A 34 -1.17 4.52 4.95
N LEU A 35 -2.23 4.18 4.22
CA LEU A 35 -2.36 4.55 2.81
C LEU A 35 -2.47 6.07 2.67
N GLU A 36 -3.26 6.71 3.53
CA GLU A 36 -3.41 8.17 3.52
C GLU A 36 -2.11 8.88 3.90
N LYS A 37 -1.35 8.36 4.89
CA LYS A 37 -0.02 8.89 5.22
C LYS A 37 0.94 8.80 4.03
N ALA A 38 0.98 7.65 3.35
CA ALA A 38 1.82 7.45 2.18
C ALA A 38 1.42 8.37 1.01
N ARG A 39 0.11 8.62 0.83
CA ARG A 39 -0.42 9.61 -0.11
C ARG A 39 0.02 11.03 0.22
N MET A 40 -0.09 11.44 1.48
CA MET A 40 0.36 12.76 1.92
C MET A 40 1.86 12.96 1.68
N GLU A 41 2.67 11.95 1.99
CA GLU A 41 4.11 11.96 1.73
C GLU A 41 4.43 12.05 0.23
N TYR A 42 3.73 11.30 -0.61
CA TYR A 42 3.85 11.40 -2.07
C TYR A 42 3.57 12.83 -2.56
N GLU A 43 2.49 13.45 -2.09
CA GLU A 43 2.13 14.82 -2.49
C GLU A 43 3.15 15.86 -1.98
N GLU A 44 3.70 15.68 -0.77
CA GLU A 44 4.78 16.51 -0.24
C GLU A 44 6.05 16.40 -1.11
N MET A 45 6.46 15.18 -1.44
CA MET A 45 7.62 14.94 -2.30
C MET A 45 7.39 15.47 -3.71
N LYS A 46 6.18 15.34 -4.25
CA LYS A 46 5.81 15.85 -5.57
C LYS A 46 5.90 17.37 -5.65
N ALA A 47 5.61 18.07 -4.56
CA ALA A 47 5.75 19.52 -4.49
C ALA A 47 7.23 19.98 -4.45
N ASN A 48 8.18 19.06 -4.20
CA ASN A 48 9.60 19.37 -4.19
C ASN A 48 10.20 19.34 -5.62
N HIS A 49 10.76 20.47 -6.04
CA HIS A 49 11.40 20.63 -7.35
C HIS A 49 12.64 19.75 -7.60
N ALA A 50 13.12 19.02 -6.58
CA ALA A 50 14.17 18.00 -6.73
C ALA A 50 13.69 16.75 -7.48
N PHE A 51 12.37 16.55 -7.63
CA PHE A 51 11.78 15.40 -8.29
C PHE A 51 11.01 15.80 -9.56
N VAL A 52 10.98 14.86 -10.50
CA VAL A 52 10.04 14.81 -11.63
C VAL A 52 9.14 13.60 -11.47
N GLU A 53 7.92 13.71 -11.99
CA GLU A 53 6.94 12.64 -11.97
C GLU A 53 6.92 11.96 -13.33
N LEU A 54 7.12 10.63 -13.36
CA LEU A 54 7.00 9.80 -14.57
C LEU A 54 5.81 8.86 -14.42
N ALA A 55 4.94 8.82 -15.42
CA ALA A 55 3.82 7.89 -15.47
C ALA A 55 4.28 6.51 -15.96
N PHE A 56 3.66 5.45 -15.44
CA PHE A 56 3.81 4.11 -16.01
C PHE A 56 2.44 3.51 -16.34
N PRO A 57 2.30 2.78 -17.46
CA PRO A 57 3.37 2.40 -18.40
C PRO A 57 3.77 3.47 -19.46
N GLU A 58 3.24 4.70 -19.38
CA GLU A 58 3.35 5.70 -20.48
C GLU A 58 4.76 6.27 -20.68
N ASP A 59 5.40 6.78 -19.62
CA ASP A 59 6.76 7.34 -19.66
C ASP A 59 7.83 6.29 -19.30
N ASP A 60 7.48 5.38 -18.39
CA ASP A 60 8.31 4.27 -17.91
C ASP A 60 7.51 2.96 -18.01
N PRO A 61 8.10 1.83 -18.45
CA PRO A 61 7.37 0.55 -18.56
C PRO A 61 6.92 -0.05 -17.21
N GLY A 62 7.27 0.61 -16.10
CA GLY A 62 6.98 0.27 -14.72
C GLY A 62 7.77 -0.94 -14.22
N PRO A 63 7.43 -1.49 -13.05
CA PRO A 63 8.24 -2.54 -12.42
C PRO A 63 8.37 -3.82 -13.27
N PRO A 64 9.57 -4.39 -13.49
CA PRO A 64 9.78 -5.59 -14.32
C PRO A 64 9.50 -6.90 -13.55
N PHE A 65 8.45 -6.94 -12.73
CA PHE A 65 8.04 -8.15 -12.00
C PHE A 65 6.60 -8.54 -12.30
N TYR A 66 6.33 -9.84 -12.31
CA TYR A 66 5.01 -10.38 -12.66
C TYR A 66 4.04 -10.39 -11.48
N ALA A 67 4.54 -10.62 -10.27
CA ALA A 67 3.75 -10.78 -9.07
C ALA A 67 4.47 -10.20 -7.84
N ARG A 68 3.70 -9.80 -6.82
CA ARG A 68 4.20 -9.30 -5.54
C ARG A 68 4.53 -10.48 -4.59
N ILE A 69 5.49 -11.30 -5.01
CA ILE A 69 6.04 -12.40 -4.22
C ILE A 69 7.54 -12.49 -4.49
N ALA A 70 8.36 -12.69 -3.45
CA ALA A 70 9.82 -12.76 -3.62
C ALA A 70 10.53 -13.38 -2.40
N VAL A 71 11.72 -13.95 -2.65
CA VAL A 71 12.71 -14.31 -1.62
C VAL A 71 14.05 -13.72 -2.03
N LEU A 72 14.44 -12.61 -1.40
CA LEU A 72 15.63 -11.82 -1.74
C LEU A 72 16.66 -11.91 -0.60
N GLY A 73 17.25 -13.10 -0.43
CA GLY A 73 18.17 -13.36 0.67
C GLY A 73 17.46 -13.37 2.04
N PRO A 74 17.82 -12.51 3.00
CA PRO A 74 17.12 -12.42 4.29
C PRO A 74 15.72 -11.82 4.17
N ASP A 75 15.46 -11.07 3.09
CA ASP A 75 14.19 -10.41 2.84
C ASP A 75 13.20 -11.34 2.15
N LYS A 76 11.95 -11.27 2.59
CA LYS A 76 10.85 -12.08 2.05
C LYS A 76 9.65 -11.18 1.82
N LEU A 77 9.16 -11.19 0.59
CA LEU A 77 7.88 -10.58 0.23
C LEU A 77 6.83 -11.69 0.19
N ILE A 78 6.36 -12.11 1.35
CA ILE A 78 5.34 -13.16 1.51
C ILE A 78 4.19 -12.56 2.33
N MET A 79 3.15 -12.08 1.65
CA MET A 79 2.04 -11.37 2.29
C MET A 79 1.04 -12.36 2.93
N GLU A 80 1.36 -12.84 4.14
CA GLU A 80 0.55 -13.82 4.85
C GLU A 80 -0.44 -13.21 5.84
N SER A 81 -1.69 -13.67 5.80
CA SER A 81 -2.69 -13.42 6.84
C SER A 81 -3.48 -14.69 7.13
N ASN A 82 -3.50 -15.12 8.40
CA ASN A 82 -4.24 -16.29 8.88
C ASN A 82 -4.02 -17.57 8.04
N GLY A 83 -2.76 -17.86 7.68
CA GLY A 83 -2.40 -19.03 6.88
C GLY A 83 -2.74 -18.93 5.39
N THR A 84 -3.18 -17.76 4.90
CA THR A 84 -3.40 -17.47 3.48
C THR A 84 -2.38 -16.45 2.99
N ILE A 85 -1.69 -16.73 1.89
CA ILE A 85 -0.80 -15.82 1.18
C ILE A 85 -1.60 -15.06 0.12
N VAL A 86 -1.45 -13.74 0.09
CA VAL A 86 -2.01 -12.85 -0.94
C VAL A 86 -0.93 -12.57 -1.97
N ILE A 87 -1.23 -12.80 -3.25
CA ILE A 87 -0.29 -12.58 -4.36
C ILE A 87 -0.96 -11.67 -5.40
N PRO A 88 -0.75 -10.36 -5.31
CA PRO A 88 -1.10 -9.42 -6.38
C PRO A 88 -0.33 -9.75 -7.67
N MET A 89 -1.04 -9.95 -8.77
CA MET A 89 -0.46 -10.15 -10.10
C MET A 89 -0.36 -8.77 -10.79
N MET A 90 0.88 -8.32 -10.99
CA MET A 90 1.23 -6.96 -11.42
C MET A 90 1.28 -6.84 -12.94
N ARG A 91 1.37 -7.98 -13.62
CA ARG A 91 1.30 -8.12 -15.07
C ARG A 91 0.27 -9.17 -15.43
N GLU A 92 -0.19 -9.12 -16.68
CA GLU A 92 -1.17 -10.06 -17.21
C GLU A 92 -0.70 -11.51 -17.06
N VAL A 93 -1.50 -12.36 -16.41
CA VAL A 93 -1.08 -13.73 -16.06
C VAL A 93 -0.70 -14.56 -17.29
N GLN A 94 -1.44 -14.40 -18.39
CA GLN A 94 -1.24 -15.15 -19.63
C GLN A 94 0.08 -14.87 -20.36
N CYS A 95 0.79 -13.79 -20.03
CA CYS A 95 2.09 -13.47 -20.65
C CYS A 95 3.28 -13.70 -19.73
N ILE A 96 3.05 -14.22 -18.52
CA ILE A 96 4.13 -14.60 -17.61
C ILE A 96 4.89 -15.76 -18.24
N ASP A 97 6.22 -15.64 -18.25
CA ASP A 97 7.11 -16.72 -18.66
C ASP A 97 6.91 -17.92 -17.71
N PRO A 98 6.46 -19.09 -18.22
CA PRO A 98 6.16 -20.23 -17.37
C PRO A 98 7.40 -20.84 -16.72
N GLU A 99 8.61 -20.54 -17.21
CA GLU A 99 9.87 -21.05 -16.66
C GLU A 99 10.53 -20.07 -15.68
N PHE A 100 10.04 -18.83 -15.59
CA PHE A 100 10.61 -17.82 -14.70
C PHE A 100 10.34 -18.16 -13.22
N ASN A 101 11.38 -18.03 -12.40
CA ASN A 101 11.25 -18.15 -10.95
C ASN A 101 10.62 -16.87 -10.37
N LEU A 102 9.35 -16.95 -9.98
CA LEU A 102 8.61 -15.82 -9.39
C LEU A 102 9.27 -15.29 -8.11
N LEU A 103 10.11 -16.08 -7.43
CA LEU A 103 10.79 -15.63 -6.20
C LEU A 103 11.95 -14.65 -6.44
N ASP A 104 12.47 -14.58 -7.67
CA ASP A 104 13.57 -13.66 -8.03
C ASP A 104 13.08 -12.20 -8.17
N LEU A 105 11.75 -12.00 -8.12
CA LEU A 105 11.04 -10.74 -8.32
C LEU A 105 11.23 -10.16 -9.74
N TYR A 106 12.43 -9.71 -10.07
CA TYR A 106 12.73 -8.95 -11.27
C TYR A 106 13.12 -9.84 -12.47
N HIS A 107 12.38 -9.73 -13.58
CA HIS A 107 12.71 -10.36 -14.86
C HIS A 107 13.09 -9.29 -15.90
N VAL A 108 14.35 -8.88 -15.95
CA VAL A 108 14.80 -7.83 -16.88
C VAL A 108 15.51 -8.45 -18.09
N PRO A 109 15.16 -8.09 -19.34
CA PRO A 109 14.10 -7.16 -19.74
C PRO A 109 12.73 -7.82 -19.91
N ASN A 110 12.63 -9.15 -19.83
CA ASN A 110 11.47 -9.91 -20.31
C ASN A 110 10.14 -9.57 -19.64
N GLY A 111 10.16 -9.18 -18.36
CA GLY A 111 8.99 -8.72 -17.63
C GLY A 111 8.33 -7.52 -18.29
N PHE A 112 9.10 -6.61 -18.90
CA PHE A 112 8.55 -5.42 -19.57
C PHE A 112 7.66 -5.76 -20.78
N PHE A 113 7.83 -6.93 -21.41
CA PHE A 113 7.02 -7.34 -22.56
C PHE A 113 5.61 -7.85 -22.18
N CYS A 114 5.36 -8.08 -20.89
CA CYS A 114 4.09 -8.58 -20.40
C CYS A 114 3.26 -7.41 -19.82
N PRO A 115 2.09 -7.02 -20.36
CA PRO A 115 1.42 -5.78 -19.97
C PRO A 115 1.16 -5.65 -18.46
N LEU A 116 1.35 -4.44 -17.90
CA LEU A 116 0.99 -4.14 -16.51
C LEU A 116 -0.54 -4.15 -16.34
N THR A 117 -0.98 -4.67 -15.20
CA THR A 117 -2.40 -4.71 -14.79
C THR A 117 -2.83 -3.47 -13.99
N LEU A 118 -1.88 -2.58 -13.69
CA LEU A 118 -2.10 -1.29 -13.04
C LEU A 118 -1.41 -0.16 -13.83
N SER A 119 -1.81 1.07 -13.52
CA SER A 119 -1.10 2.29 -13.93
C SER A 119 -0.70 3.09 -12.71
N GLY A 120 0.22 4.02 -12.87
CA GLY A 120 0.70 4.80 -11.74
C GLY A 120 1.75 5.80 -12.12
N ARG A 121 2.43 6.32 -11.09
CA ARG A 121 3.46 7.35 -11.22
C ARG A 121 4.59 7.13 -10.22
N GLY A 122 5.80 7.48 -10.62
CA GLY A 122 7.00 7.46 -9.78
C GLY A 122 7.64 8.83 -9.70
N LEU A 123 8.08 9.23 -8.51
CA LEU A 123 8.90 10.43 -8.32
C LEU A 123 10.38 10.05 -8.38
N ILE A 124 11.12 10.71 -9.26
CA ILE A 124 12.53 10.44 -9.53
C ILE A 124 13.30 11.74 -9.78
N GLU A 125 14.61 11.76 -9.56
CA GLU A 125 15.44 12.93 -9.85
C GLU A 125 15.50 13.20 -11.37
N PRO A 126 15.47 14.48 -11.83
CA PRO A 126 15.40 14.83 -13.26
C PRO A 126 16.49 14.20 -14.16
N ASN A 127 17.65 13.86 -13.60
CA ASN A 127 18.78 13.29 -14.33
C ASN A 127 19.21 11.94 -13.74
N ALA A 128 18.28 11.21 -13.12
CA ALA A 128 18.57 9.88 -12.59
C ALA A 128 19.03 8.94 -13.71
N PRO A 129 20.06 8.10 -13.47
CA PRO A 129 20.46 7.07 -14.42
C PRO A 129 19.31 6.13 -14.78
N MET A 130 19.34 5.57 -16.00
CA MET A 130 18.38 4.54 -16.41
C MET A 130 18.39 3.36 -15.42
N GLY A 131 17.19 2.86 -15.07
CA GLY A 131 17.02 1.79 -14.10
C GLY A 131 17.06 2.24 -12.64
N THR A 132 17.20 3.55 -12.37
CA THR A 132 17.04 4.08 -11.02
C THR A 132 15.59 3.91 -10.57
N PHE A 133 15.38 3.21 -9.45
CA PHE A 133 14.05 3.11 -8.87
C PHE A 133 13.52 4.48 -8.41
N PRO A 134 12.19 4.71 -8.43
CA PRO A 134 11.60 5.94 -7.90
C PRO A 134 11.85 6.06 -6.39
N ALA A 135 11.91 7.30 -5.89
CA ALA A 135 12.02 7.57 -4.45
C ALA A 135 10.74 7.14 -3.72
N ILE A 136 9.60 7.43 -4.34
CA ILE A 136 8.28 6.89 -4.01
C ILE A 136 7.48 6.70 -5.30
N ALA A 137 6.70 5.64 -5.37
CA ALA A 137 5.76 5.40 -6.45
C ALA A 137 4.37 5.14 -5.90
N TYR A 138 3.37 5.54 -6.68
CA TYR A 138 1.97 5.22 -6.47
C TYR A 138 1.46 4.40 -7.66
N GLY A 139 0.63 3.40 -7.39
CA GLY A 139 -0.02 2.58 -8.42
C GLY A 139 -1.48 2.31 -8.10
N THR A 140 -2.32 2.22 -9.12
CA THR A 140 -3.74 1.87 -9.00
C THR A 140 -4.24 0.97 -10.12
N GLY A 141 -5.19 0.10 -9.79
CA GLY A 141 -5.85 -0.78 -10.75
C GLY A 141 -7.28 -1.12 -10.35
N SER A 142 -8.13 -1.39 -11.34
CA SER A 142 -9.54 -1.73 -11.15
C SER A 142 -9.94 -3.10 -11.73
N ASN A 143 -8.96 -3.82 -12.29
CA ASN A 143 -9.13 -5.16 -12.83
C ASN A 143 -7.86 -6.00 -12.58
N MET A 144 -7.33 -5.90 -11.36
CA MET A 144 -6.06 -6.52 -10.97
C MET A 144 -6.29 -7.98 -10.54
N PRO A 145 -5.66 -8.98 -11.17
CA PRO A 145 -5.73 -10.35 -10.66
C PRO A 145 -5.01 -10.46 -9.32
N VAL A 146 -5.64 -11.13 -8.36
CA VAL A 146 -5.06 -11.41 -7.04
C VAL A 146 -5.29 -12.87 -6.73
N TRP A 147 -4.22 -13.58 -6.39
CA TRP A 147 -4.28 -15.01 -6.07
C TRP A 147 -4.13 -15.22 -4.57
N PHE A 148 -4.95 -16.10 -4.01
CA PHE A 148 -4.91 -16.48 -2.60
C PHE A 148 -4.54 -17.95 -2.48
N VAL A 149 -3.44 -18.25 -1.79
CA VAL A 149 -2.88 -19.60 -1.67
C VAL A 149 -2.71 -19.96 -0.20
N ASP A 150 -2.93 -21.21 0.16
CA ASP A 150 -2.65 -21.67 1.52
C ASP A 150 -1.14 -21.64 1.79
N SER A 151 -0.74 -21.09 2.94
CA SER A 151 0.67 -20.85 3.29
C SER A 151 1.48 -22.14 3.34
N ALA A 152 0.99 -23.17 4.05
CA ALA A 152 1.76 -24.41 4.21
C ALA A 152 2.09 -25.13 2.88
N PRO A 153 1.12 -25.32 1.95
CA PRO A 153 1.43 -25.85 0.62
C PRO A 153 2.43 -24.99 -0.16
N LEU A 154 2.28 -23.66 -0.15
CA LEU A 154 3.21 -22.77 -0.84
C LEU A 154 4.62 -22.85 -0.27
N LEU A 155 4.76 -22.77 1.05
CA LEU A 155 6.05 -22.83 1.73
C LEU A 155 6.79 -24.16 1.47
N ASN A 156 6.04 -25.26 1.31
CA ASN A 156 6.61 -26.54 0.90
C ASN A 156 7.04 -26.53 -0.57
N ALA A 157 6.21 -25.96 -1.46
CA ALA A 157 6.51 -25.88 -2.88
C ALA A 157 7.78 -25.06 -3.16
N ILE A 158 8.02 -23.99 -2.39
CA ILE A 158 9.18 -23.10 -2.59
C ILE A 158 10.42 -23.52 -1.78
N SER A 159 10.43 -24.74 -1.23
CA SER A 159 11.51 -25.20 -0.34
C SER A 159 12.86 -25.38 -1.04
N ASP A 160 12.85 -25.53 -2.36
CA ASP A 160 14.02 -25.54 -3.24
C ASP A 160 14.42 -24.14 -3.73
N GLY A 161 13.67 -23.10 -3.35
CA GLY A 161 13.91 -21.72 -3.78
C GLY A 161 13.35 -21.40 -5.17
N ILE A 162 12.51 -22.26 -5.74
CA ILE A 162 11.90 -22.07 -7.04
C ILE A 162 10.38 -21.99 -6.89
N LEU A 163 9.76 -21.04 -7.60
CA LEU A 163 8.32 -20.99 -7.79
C LEU A 163 8.01 -20.55 -9.21
N THR A 164 7.71 -21.50 -10.08
CA THR A 164 7.21 -21.21 -11.43
C THR A 164 5.70 -20.92 -11.41
N LEU A 165 5.19 -20.28 -12.47
CA LEU A 165 3.74 -20.07 -12.61
C LEU A 165 2.95 -21.40 -12.60
N PRO A 166 3.35 -22.46 -13.34
CA PRO A 166 2.64 -23.74 -13.31
C PRO A 166 2.62 -24.40 -11.92
N GLU A 167 3.70 -24.29 -11.15
CA GLU A 167 3.73 -24.78 -9.77
C GLU A 167 2.75 -24.00 -8.88
N LEU A 168 2.74 -22.67 -9.00
CA LEU A 168 1.78 -21.83 -8.30
C LEU A 168 0.33 -22.18 -8.66
N GLU A 169 0.04 -22.46 -9.94
CA GLU A 169 -1.28 -22.90 -10.38
C GLU A 169 -1.65 -24.29 -9.87
N ALA A 170 -0.69 -25.20 -9.76
CA ALA A 170 -0.91 -26.55 -9.23
C ALA A 170 -1.31 -26.54 -7.75
N LEU A 171 -1.00 -25.46 -7.01
CA LEU A 171 -1.50 -25.23 -5.65
C LEU A 171 -2.99 -24.85 -5.59
N ASN A 172 -3.67 -24.77 -6.74
CA ASN A 172 -5.08 -24.44 -6.89
C ASN A 172 -5.46 -23.12 -6.18
N PRO A 173 -4.84 -21.98 -6.53
CA PRO A 173 -5.10 -20.69 -5.91
C PRO A 173 -6.58 -20.32 -6.03
N ARG A 174 -7.15 -19.73 -4.97
CA ARG A 174 -8.39 -18.99 -5.10
C ARG A 174 -8.09 -17.73 -5.90
N LYS A 175 -8.62 -17.64 -7.12
CA LYS A 175 -8.36 -16.52 -8.04
C LYS A 175 -9.42 -15.43 -7.84
N GLY A 176 -8.99 -14.22 -7.52
CA GLY A 176 -9.83 -13.04 -7.40
C GLY A 176 -9.47 -11.95 -8.40
N ILE A 177 -10.39 -11.00 -8.58
CA ILE A 177 -10.18 -9.78 -9.34
C ILE A 177 -10.46 -8.60 -8.42
N ALA A 178 -9.45 -7.77 -8.20
CA ALA A 178 -9.56 -6.54 -7.44
C ALA A 178 -10.21 -5.46 -8.31
N SER A 179 -11.37 -4.98 -7.85
CA SER A 179 -12.07 -3.83 -8.42
C SER A 179 -11.46 -2.50 -7.95
N ARG A 180 -10.71 -2.54 -6.84
CA ARG A 180 -9.85 -1.46 -6.36
C ARG A 180 -8.53 -2.04 -5.89
N TYR A 181 -7.44 -1.50 -6.40
CA TYR A 181 -6.08 -1.72 -5.92
C TYR A 181 -5.41 -0.36 -5.85
N GLU A 182 -4.76 -0.09 -4.73
CA GLU A 182 -3.97 1.11 -4.52
C GLU A 182 -2.72 0.73 -3.76
N GLU A 183 -1.56 1.15 -4.27
CA GLU A 183 -0.28 0.93 -3.61
C GLU A 183 0.56 2.20 -3.56
N TYR A 184 1.32 2.34 -2.47
CA TYR A 184 2.45 3.25 -2.36
C TYR A 184 3.70 2.44 -2.01
N ASN A 185 4.80 2.73 -2.67
CA ASN A 185 6.04 1.97 -2.54
C ASN A 185 7.27 2.88 -2.52
N LYS A 186 8.16 2.69 -1.56
CA LYS A 186 9.49 3.31 -1.45
C LYS A 186 10.55 2.22 -1.60
N PRO A 187 11.01 1.93 -2.83
CA PRO A 187 11.79 0.72 -3.11
C PRO A 187 13.31 0.84 -2.86
N ARG A 188 13.84 2.04 -2.59
CA ARG A 188 15.29 2.32 -2.68
C ARG A 188 16.12 1.78 -1.53
N THR A 189 15.82 2.20 -0.31
CA THR A 189 16.66 1.96 0.87
C THR A 189 15.93 1.07 1.86
N GLU A 190 16.68 0.39 2.73
CA GLU A 190 16.08 -0.42 3.79
C GLU A 190 15.57 0.45 4.94
N GLU A 191 16.26 1.55 5.23
CA GLU A 191 15.94 2.47 6.33
C GLU A 191 14.63 3.22 6.12
N ASP A 192 14.25 3.40 4.85
CA ASP A 192 13.08 4.17 4.44
C ASP A 192 12.15 3.35 3.53
N TYR A 193 12.26 2.03 3.61
CA TYR A 193 11.42 1.11 2.86
C TYR A 193 9.96 1.23 3.31
N LEU A 194 9.08 1.29 2.33
CA LEU A 194 7.65 1.28 2.56
C LEU A 194 6.95 0.52 1.44
N LEU A 195 6.04 -0.36 1.80
CA LEU A 195 5.01 -0.86 0.90
C LEU A 195 3.68 -0.81 1.65
N VAL A 196 2.76 0.00 1.15
CA VAL A 196 1.38 0.05 1.62
C VAL A 196 0.47 -0.34 0.47
N ILE A 197 -0.39 -1.32 0.70
CA ILE A 197 -1.39 -1.75 -0.28
C ILE A 197 -2.74 -1.78 0.41
N GLU A 198 -3.76 -1.24 -0.24
CA GLU A 198 -5.16 -1.54 0.07
C GLU A 198 -5.88 -2.00 -1.19
N SER A 199 -6.64 -3.08 -1.07
CA SER A 199 -7.35 -3.63 -2.22
C SER A 199 -8.63 -4.34 -1.80
N GLU A 200 -9.61 -4.31 -2.70
CA GLU A 200 -10.87 -5.05 -2.58
C GLU A 200 -11.36 -5.56 -3.93
N GLY A 201 -12.14 -6.63 -3.89
CA GLY A 201 -12.65 -7.28 -5.09
C GLY A 201 -13.55 -8.46 -4.83
N SER A 202 -13.64 -9.35 -5.82
CA SER A 202 -14.44 -10.57 -5.76
C SER A 202 -13.64 -11.81 -6.17
N ILE A 203 -14.06 -12.96 -5.65
CA ILE A 203 -13.50 -14.27 -6.01
C ILE A 203 -14.23 -14.80 -7.24
N LEU A 204 -13.47 -15.16 -8.27
CA LEU A 204 -14.01 -15.60 -9.56
C LEU A 204 -14.88 -16.85 -9.40
N GLY A 205 -16.02 -16.87 -10.08
CA GLY A 205 -16.96 -17.98 -10.04
C GLY A 205 -17.75 -18.10 -8.73
N THR A 206 -17.65 -17.12 -7.84
CA THR A 206 -18.37 -17.11 -6.54
C THR A 206 -19.01 -15.75 -6.27
N ASN A 207 -19.84 -15.66 -5.22
CA ASN A 207 -20.35 -14.39 -4.70
C ASN A 207 -19.48 -13.81 -3.56
N GLN A 208 -18.36 -14.47 -3.23
CA GLN A 208 -17.48 -14.05 -2.15
C GLN A 208 -16.69 -12.80 -2.55
N ARG A 209 -16.65 -11.83 -1.66
CA ARG A 209 -15.81 -10.64 -1.76
C ARG A 209 -14.54 -10.81 -0.94
N PHE A 210 -13.52 -10.06 -1.29
CA PHE A 210 -12.32 -9.95 -0.48
C PHE A 210 -11.92 -8.48 -0.29
N ALA A 211 -11.16 -8.24 0.76
CA ALA A 211 -10.34 -7.05 0.90
C ALA A 211 -9.11 -7.40 1.72
N TYR A 212 -8.00 -6.77 1.37
CA TYR A 212 -6.77 -6.90 2.13
C TYR A 212 -6.04 -5.57 2.24
N LYS A 213 -5.24 -5.48 3.29
CA LYS A 213 -4.32 -4.40 3.57
C LYS A 213 -2.95 -4.98 3.86
N VAL A 214 -1.92 -4.38 3.28
CA VAL A 214 -0.53 -4.73 3.53
C VAL A 214 0.18 -3.48 4.01
N ILE A 215 0.92 -3.59 5.10
CA ILE A 215 1.90 -2.59 5.53
C ILE A 215 3.23 -3.30 5.71
N SER A 216 4.26 -2.83 5.02
CA SER A 216 5.61 -3.34 5.17
C SER A 216 6.54 -2.14 5.32
N ARG A 217 7.15 -2.01 6.49
CA ARG A 217 8.14 -0.97 6.81
C ARG A 217 9.58 -1.49 6.77
N THR A 218 9.72 -2.80 6.62
CA THR A 218 10.98 -3.48 6.41
C THR A 218 10.76 -4.52 5.33
N LYS A 219 11.80 -4.85 4.57
CA LYS A 219 11.72 -5.88 3.53
C LYS A 219 11.56 -7.29 4.10
N ALA A 220 11.79 -7.47 5.40
CA ALA A 220 11.70 -8.76 6.09
C ALA A 220 10.31 -9.10 6.64
N ARG A 221 9.42 -8.13 6.85
CA ARG A 221 8.10 -8.35 7.47
C ARG A 221 6.99 -7.52 6.85
N GLN A 222 5.86 -8.16 6.65
CA GLN A 222 4.61 -7.55 6.21
C GLN A 222 3.54 -7.78 7.30
N ASP A 223 2.87 -6.72 7.72
CA ASP A 223 1.63 -6.81 8.48
C ASP A 223 0.47 -6.85 7.48
N VAL A 224 -0.27 -7.96 7.47
CA VAL A 224 -1.32 -8.22 6.47
C VAL A 224 -2.66 -8.52 7.14
N GLU A 225 -3.66 -7.75 6.78
CA GLU A 225 -5.06 -8.00 7.11
C GLU A 225 -5.77 -8.52 5.87
N LEU A 226 -6.45 -9.66 5.97
CA LEU A 226 -7.25 -10.23 4.89
C LEU A 226 -8.63 -10.62 5.43
N LYS A 227 -9.68 -10.25 4.69
CA LYS A 227 -11.05 -10.64 4.99
C LYS A 227 -11.76 -11.12 3.73
N PHE A 228 -12.59 -12.14 3.91
CA PHE A 228 -13.55 -12.64 2.92
C PHE A 228 -14.96 -12.53 3.49
N TRP A 229 -15.96 -12.18 2.67
CA TRP A 229 -17.37 -12.11 3.09
C TRP A 229 -18.34 -12.36 1.94
#